data_AF-A0A3N5J9V4-F1
#
_entry.id   AF-A0A3N5J9V4-F1
#
_cell.length_a   1.000
_cell.length_b   1.000
_cell.length_c   1.000
_cell.angle_alpha   90.00
_cell.angle_beta   90.00
_cell.angle_gamma   90.00
#
_symmetry.space_group_name_H-M   'P 1'
#
loop_
_entity.id
_entity.type
_entity.pdbx_description
1 polymer ?
#
loop_
_entity_poly.entity_id
_entity_poly.type
_entity_poly.pdbx_seq_one_letter_code
_entity_poly.pdbx_strand_id
1 'polypeptide(L)'
;MSRIIHAIALLLAIPLSALALVSESGTLRGFLLGACPGCAYDNWTSHVVEGLALAGFNDYGPSFLDPQTNGFGHFTPIQDGAAGDTILSQWKDVFLGAIYAEWPRVDSLLNERKAEWNYELVSFTDTELEESYYIIRENLDSSYFDNNVDSIPGDDVIGSFANGWGIYIFNTSPARPKVVVQVVHPQDDFIAVPAALELYIRMDAYVLMITGAGREAVWDSLHPPYNNTKSLCDPSRNGRHPYHAGFQVIFDELDHGPTDQLVTIQMHSYDGTIHGSLADAHVTSSCEDDKPNPPIRDVAEHLDLVNLMNKYPVDGLSEDPAVRQRIDRYISLWCNPSYSYYGDEDTLSISTNVDLCGYSGNVQAHYCHDAHVGHSAHNIYVDPENFIHIELDEYPDALWTQGNPDWSRWLAGPIPATMETYALVLEYYEPFLAALDSAIWHSHFSSDTIPPLPVEVYQVTQLNNSEVYVRWTPQAEDRAFDTYLLYYDTLEISETSPYLTRATSYLSALRDYHTAASVLKGLTRGPERYYFAVGSRDIWGNTQPPGVSWQVTDGPVLDLTVQVLGTDTIEFNWISHPGDSIYNIYRQTSPDSAFVFFLASDTNQVRIAVTDTLERVFYRISRVLKP
;
A
#
# COMPACT_ATOMS: atom_id res chain seq x y z
N MET A 1 -21.41 31.53 59.52
CA MET A 1 -20.00 31.50 59.06
C MET A 1 -19.30 30.18 59.35
N SER A 2 -19.27 29.67 60.59
CA SER A 2 -18.58 28.41 60.92
C SER A 2 -19.01 27.18 60.07
N ARG A 3 -20.31 27.01 59.77
CA ARG A 3 -20.80 25.88 58.94
C ARG A 3 -20.43 25.98 57.45
N ILE A 4 -20.18 27.17 56.92
CA ILE A 4 -19.76 27.38 55.52
C ILE A 4 -18.25 27.12 55.39
N ILE A 5 -17.46 27.48 56.42
CA ILE A 5 -16.02 27.20 56.45
C ILE A 5 -15.75 25.68 56.56
N HIS A 6 -16.58 24.93 57.30
CA HIS A 6 -16.46 23.47 57.35
C HIS A 6 -16.88 22.80 56.03
N ALA A 7 -17.88 23.33 55.32
CA ALA A 7 -18.27 22.81 54.01
C ALA A 7 -17.21 23.10 52.93
N ILE A 8 -16.58 24.27 52.97
CA ILE A 8 -15.47 24.64 52.07
C ILE A 8 -14.20 23.84 52.39
N ALA A 9 -13.90 23.60 53.68
CA ALA A 9 -12.79 22.75 54.09
C ALA A 9 -13.00 21.27 53.76
N LEU A 10 -14.25 20.78 53.74
CA LEU A 10 -14.57 19.42 53.30
C LEU A 10 -14.53 19.27 51.76
N LEU A 11 -14.87 20.33 51.00
CA LEU A 11 -14.69 20.37 49.54
C LEU A 11 -13.21 20.53 49.12
N LEU A 12 -12.37 21.13 49.96
CA LEU A 12 -10.91 21.21 49.77
C LEU A 12 -10.15 19.99 50.33
N ALA A 13 -10.86 19.04 50.96
CA ALA A 13 -10.32 17.79 51.48
C ALA A 13 -10.75 16.57 50.64
N ILE A 14 -11.17 16.79 49.39
CA ILE A 14 -11.04 15.74 48.38
C ILE A 14 -9.53 15.66 48.13
N PRO A 15 -8.86 14.53 48.42
CA PRO A 15 -7.54 14.34 47.88
C PRO A 15 -7.70 14.43 46.36
N LEU A 16 -7.19 15.49 45.75
CA LEU A 16 -6.72 15.43 44.37
C LEU A 16 -5.58 14.41 44.39
N SER A 17 -5.93 13.14 44.48
CA SER A 17 -5.10 12.07 43.95
C SER A 17 -5.24 12.21 42.45
N ALA A 18 -4.60 13.23 41.88
CA ALA A 18 -4.04 13.02 40.56
C ALA A 18 -3.10 11.84 40.77
N LEU A 19 -3.55 10.64 40.41
CA LEU A 19 -2.65 9.50 40.27
C LEU A 19 -1.53 10.04 39.36
N ALA A 20 -0.33 10.14 39.91
CA ALA A 20 0.81 10.53 39.12
C ALA A 20 0.95 9.46 38.05
N LEU A 21 0.95 9.88 36.79
CA LEU A 21 1.20 8.98 35.67
C LEU A 21 2.47 8.16 35.97
N VAL A 22 2.43 6.87 35.68
CA VAL A 22 3.59 6.00 35.84
C VAL A 22 4.72 6.56 34.97
N SER A 23 5.89 6.77 35.57
CA SER A 23 7.06 7.30 34.88
C SER A 23 8.21 6.32 35.03
N GLU A 24 8.80 5.96 33.89
CA GLU A 24 9.90 5.00 33.79
C GLU A 24 11.00 5.55 32.90
N SER A 25 12.21 5.03 33.07
CA SER A 25 13.36 5.44 32.27
C SER A 25 14.32 4.28 32.03
N GLY A 26 14.83 4.16 30.82
CA GLY A 26 15.78 3.13 30.39
C GLY A 26 16.06 3.28 28.91
N THR A 27 16.54 2.24 28.22
CA THR A 27 16.54 2.24 26.75
C THR A 27 15.29 1.53 26.24
N LEU A 28 14.69 2.00 25.16
CA LEU A 28 13.53 1.36 24.54
C LEU A 28 13.88 -0.07 24.06
N ARG A 29 15.11 -0.23 23.55
CA ARG A 29 15.74 -1.53 23.27
C ARG A 29 15.75 -2.45 24.49
N GLY A 30 16.16 -1.95 25.65
CA GLY A 30 16.17 -2.73 26.89
C GLY A 30 14.76 -3.05 27.40
N PHE A 31 13.80 -2.12 27.27
CA PHE A 31 12.43 -2.39 27.69
C PHE A 31 11.75 -3.46 26.83
N LEU A 32 11.91 -3.44 25.51
CA LEU A 32 11.32 -4.44 24.62
C LEU A 32 12.09 -5.76 24.57
N LEU A 33 13.43 -5.69 24.50
CA LEU A 33 14.33 -6.82 24.21
C LEU A 33 15.65 -6.70 25.02
N GLY A 34 15.56 -6.64 26.34
CA GLY A 34 16.75 -6.59 27.19
C GLY A 34 16.45 -6.21 28.64
N ALA A 35 17.41 -5.52 29.27
CA ALA A 35 17.26 -5.05 30.64
C ALA A 35 16.84 -3.57 30.70
N CYS A 36 15.81 -3.27 31.48
CA CYS A 36 15.40 -1.91 31.86
C CYS A 36 15.19 -1.85 33.38
N PRO A 37 16.25 -1.65 34.18
CA PRO A 37 16.13 -1.61 35.65
C PRO A 37 15.25 -0.47 36.20
N GLY A 38 14.98 0.56 35.40
CA GLY A 38 14.09 1.66 35.74
C GLY A 38 12.63 1.44 35.33
N CYS A 39 12.30 0.26 34.80
CA CYS A 39 10.96 -0.14 34.40
C CYS A 39 10.34 -1.10 35.44
N ALA A 40 9.01 -1.18 35.49
CA ALA A 40 8.31 -2.16 36.35
C ALA A 40 8.61 -3.62 35.95
N TYR A 41 8.84 -3.85 34.66
CA TYR A 41 9.37 -5.06 34.07
C TYR A 41 10.12 -4.68 32.77
N ASP A 42 10.96 -5.59 32.28
CA ASP A 42 11.75 -5.42 31.07
C ASP A 42 11.65 -6.66 30.18
N ASN A 43 12.37 -6.67 29.06
CA ASN A 43 12.28 -7.71 28.03
C ASN A 43 10.83 -8.10 27.68
N TRP A 44 9.99 -7.11 27.35
CA TRP A 44 8.57 -7.30 27.07
C TRP A 44 8.29 -8.47 26.11
N THR A 45 9.14 -8.70 25.11
CA THR A 45 8.98 -9.79 24.14
C THR A 45 9.03 -11.18 24.79
N SER A 46 9.86 -11.37 25.82
CA SER A 46 9.93 -12.63 26.58
C SER A 46 8.69 -12.91 27.44
N HIS A 47 7.77 -11.96 27.55
CA HIS A 47 6.51 -12.10 28.31
C HIS A 47 5.28 -12.35 27.40
N VAL A 48 5.47 -12.33 26.08
CA VAL A 48 4.41 -12.53 25.08
C VAL A 48 3.71 -13.86 25.30
N VAL A 49 2.39 -13.88 25.05
CA VAL A 49 1.59 -15.10 25.22
C VAL A 49 2.00 -16.15 24.19
N GLU A 50 2.29 -17.34 24.68
CA GLU A 50 2.63 -18.49 23.86
C GLU A 50 1.41 -19.37 23.56
N GLY A 51 1.46 -20.09 22.44
CA GLY A 51 0.60 -21.24 22.24
C GLY A 51 0.87 -21.99 20.96
N LEU A 52 0.58 -23.30 21.01
CA LEU A 52 0.75 -24.25 19.93
C LEU A 52 -0.61 -24.86 19.59
N ALA A 53 -1.17 -24.48 18.44
CA ALA A 53 -2.43 -25.02 17.95
C ALA A 53 -2.23 -26.40 17.33
N LEU A 54 -1.16 -26.55 16.55
CA LEU A 54 -0.74 -27.83 15.98
C LEU A 54 0.79 -27.92 15.99
N ALA A 55 1.35 -28.80 16.83
CA ALA A 55 2.80 -28.96 16.96
C ALA A 55 3.49 -29.20 15.61
N GLY A 56 4.50 -28.37 15.31
CA GLY A 56 5.27 -28.40 14.07
C GLY A 56 4.51 -27.90 12.83
N PHE A 57 3.44 -27.12 13.02
CA PHE A 57 2.73 -26.48 11.90
C PHE A 57 3.48 -25.25 11.38
N ASN A 58 3.91 -24.36 12.29
CA ASN A 58 4.89 -23.32 12.02
C ASN A 58 6.24 -23.73 12.65
N ASP A 59 7.34 -23.15 12.17
CA ASP A 59 8.64 -23.20 12.86
C ASP A 59 8.71 -22.00 13.81
N TYR A 60 9.16 -22.22 15.04
CA TYR A 60 9.06 -21.24 16.13
C TYR A 60 10.48 -20.85 16.55
N GLY A 61 11.14 -20.09 15.68
CA GLY A 61 12.55 -19.73 15.83
C GLY A 61 13.46 -20.91 16.19
N PRO A 62 14.67 -20.66 16.69
CA PRO A 62 15.53 -21.74 17.13
C PRO A 62 15.10 -22.24 18.51
N SER A 63 14.77 -23.53 18.59
CA SER A 63 14.33 -24.21 19.83
C SER A 63 15.32 -24.16 21.00
N PHE A 64 16.53 -23.62 20.81
CA PHE A 64 17.54 -23.46 21.85
C PHE A 64 17.54 -22.08 22.51
N LEU A 65 16.78 -21.10 21.98
CA LEU A 65 16.66 -19.77 22.56
C LEU A 65 15.44 -19.67 23.47
N ASP A 66 14.28 -19.99 22.93
CA ASP A 66 13.01 -19.98 23.65
C ASP A 66 11.98 -20.82 22.87
N PRO A 67 11.85 -22.13 23.15
CA PRO A 67 10.88 -22.97 22.47
C PRO A 67 9.47 -22.67 22.96
N GLN A 68 8.63 -22.13 22.07
CA GLN A 68 7.22 -21.84 22.36
C GLN A 68 6.46 -23.07 22.87
N THR A 69 5.71 -22.93 23.96
CA THR A 69 4.83 -23.97 24.50
C THR A 69 3.39 -23.48 24.74
N ASN A 70 2.58 -24.27 25.42
CA ASN A 70 1.23 -23.89 25.82
C ASN A 70 1.21 -23.65 27.34
N GLY A 71 0.59 -22.55 27.78
CA GLY A 71 0.33 -22.29 29.19
C GLY A 71 1.09 -21.10 29.79
N PHE A 72 1.95 -20.45 29.01
CA PHE A 72 2.53 -19.17 29.35
C PHE A 72 1.67 -18.01 28.80
N GLY A 73 0.93 -17.38 29.69
CA GLY A 73 -0.01 -16.31 29.35
C GLY A 73 -1.39 -16.79 28.88
N HIS A 74 -2.22 -15.82 28.50
CA HIS A 74 -3.54 -16.03 27.93
C HIS A 74 -3.92 -14.91 26.95
N PHE A 75 -4.59 -15.30 25.86
CA PHE A 75 -5.21 -14.35 24.95
C PHE A 75 -6.73 -14.35 25.14
N THR A 76 -7.33 -13.16 25.33
CA THR A 76 -8.79 -13.00 25.51
C THR A 76 -9.44 -12.50 24.22
N PRO A 77 -10.16 -13.34 23.44
CA PRO A 77 -10.78 -12.89 22.20
C PRO A 77 -12.00 -11.98 22.46
N ILE A 78 -12.08 -10.88 21.72
CA ILE A 78 -13.23 -9.98 21.76
C ILE A 78 -14.39 -10.60 20.97
N GLN A 79 -15.39 -11.08 21.70
CA GLN A 79 -16.56 -11.75 21.15
C GLN A 79 -17.41 -10.82 20.27
N ASP A 80 -18.16 -11.42 19.34
CA ASP A 80 -19.17 -10.72 18.56
C ASP A 80 -20.30 -10.15 19.43
N GLY A 81 -20.88 -9.05 18.96
CA GLY A 81 -22.07 -8.41 19.54
C GLY A 81 -21.75 -7.25 20.49
N ALA A 82 -22.81 -6.69 21.08
CA ALA A 82 -22.79 -5.38 21.72
C ALA A 82 -21.73 -5.21 22.82
N ALA A 83 -21.42 -6.27 23.57
CA ALA A 83 -20.40 -6.22 24.61
C ALA A 83 -18.99 -6.05 24.01
N GLY A 84 -18.64 -6.85 23.00
CA GLY A 84 -17.38 -6.71 22.30
C GLY A 84 -17.28 -5.41 21.51
N ASP A 85 -18.37 -4.98 20.88
CA ASP A 85 -18.42 -3.69 20.17
C ASP A 85 -18.18 -2.51 21.12
N THR A 86 -18.66 -2.61 22.37
CA THR A 86 -18.40 -1.62 23.42
C THR A 86 -16.92 -1.60 23.81
N ILE A 87 -16.28 -2.76 23.95
CA ILE A 87 -14.84 -2.85 24.25
C ILE A 87 -14.03 -2.20 23.13
N LEU A 88 -14.32 -2.55 21.86
CA LEU A 88 -13.63 -1.96 20.71
C LEU A 88 -13.83 -0.44 20.64
N SER A 89 -15.05 0.06 20.89
CA SER A 89 -15.33 1.50 20.94
C SER A 89 -14.54 2.21 22.03
N GLN A 90 -14.40 1.61 23.21
CA GLN A 90 -13.63 2.21 24.30
C GLN A 90 -12.13 2.21 24.01
N TRP A 91 -11.61 1.17 23.34
CA TRP A 91 -10.25 1.17 22.82
C TRP A 91 -10.05 2.27 21.77
N LYS A 92 -11.00 2.50 20.87
CA LYS A 92 -10.94 3.66 19.96
C LYS A 92 -10.86 4.98 20.71
N ASP A 93 -11.59 5.16 21.80
CA ASP A 93 -11.49 6.37 22.65
C ASP A 93 -10.10 6.52 23.30
N VAL A 94 -9.48 5.41 23.70
CA VAL A 94 -8.09 5.37 24.23
C VAL A 94 -7.10 5.84 23.15
N PHE A 95 -7.17 5.27 21.94
CA PHE A 95 -6.29 5.64 20.83
C PHE A 95 -6.52 7.08 20.34
N LEU A 96 -7.77 7.54 20.29
CA LEU A 96 -8.09 8.92 19.92
C LEU A 96 -7.50 9.90 20.93
N GLY A 97 -7.59 9.58 22.22
CA GLY A 97 -6.93 10.35 23.27
C GLY A 97 -5.41 10.39 23.11
N ALA A 98 -4.78 9.27 22.71
CA ALA A 98 -3.34 9.20 22.46
C ALA A 98 -2.90 10.06 21.26
N ILE A 99 -3.64 9.98 20.13
CA ILE A 99 -3.38 10.79 18.93
C ILE A 99 -3.46 12.28 19.22
N TYR A 100 -4.44 12.72 20.02
CA TYR A 100 -4.58 14.11 20.43
C TYR A 100 -3.70 14.51 21.63
N ALA A 101 -2.80 13.63 22.08
CA ALA A 101 -1.93 13.84 23.25
C ALA A 101 -2.71 14.18 24.55
N GLU A 102 -3.95 13.70 24.68
CA GLU A 102 -4.80 13.82 25.86
C GLU A 102 -4.43 12.75 26.91
N TRP A 103 -3.15 12.65 27.27
CA TRP A 103 -2.61 11.58 28.14
C TRP A 103 -3.35 11.41 29.49
N PRO A 104 -3.78 12.47 30.20
CA PRO A 104 -4.59 12.29 31.40
C PRO A 104 -5.95 11.63 31.16
N ARG A 105 -6.55 11.83 29.98
CA ARG A 105 -7.78 11.15 29.58
C ARG A 105 -7.51 9.68 29.28
N VAL A 106 -6.44 9.39 28.54
CA VAL A 106 -6.00 8.02 28.23
C VAL A 106 -5.78 7.23 29.52
N ASP A 107 -5.01 7.79 30.46
CA ASP A 107 -4.76 7.18 31.77
C ASP A 107 -6.08 6.95 32.55
N SER A 108 -7.01 7.90 32.54
CA SER A 108 -8.33 7.72 33.17
C SER A 108 -9.11 6.55 32.57
N LEU A 109 -9.16 6.46 31.23
CA LEU A 109 -9.89 5.40 30.53
C LEU A 109 -9.33 4.01 30.84
N LEU A 110 -8.00 3.88 30.87
CA LEU A 110 -7.33 2.62 31.23
C LEU A 110 -7.55 2.27 32.71
N ASN A 111 -7.46 3.25 33.60
CA ASN A 111 -7.67 3.05 35.04
C ASN A 111 -9.11 2.65 35.39
N GLU A 112 -10.10 3.18 34.67
CA GLU A 112 -11.51 2.76 34.81
C GLU A 112 -11.73 1.28 34.48
N ARG A 113 -10.85 0.70 33.65
CA ARG A 113 -10.89 -0.69 33.18
C ARG A 113 -9.75 -1.56 33.71
N LYS A 114 -8.98 -1.07 34.69
CA LYS A 114 -7.77 -1.74 35.18
C LYS A 114 -8.02 -3.18 35.64
N ALA A 115 -9.17 -3.43 36.28
CA ALA A 115 -9.53 -4.78 36.75
C ALA A 115 -9.87 -5.76 35.63
N GLU A 116 -10.27 -5.26 34.45
CA GLU A 116 -10.71 -6.06 33.31
C GLU A 116 -9.60 -6.23 32.28
N TRP A 117 -8.92 -5.14 31.94
CA TRP A 117 -7.90 -5.15 30.88
C TRP A 117 -6.48 -5.24 31.43
N ASN A 118 -6.26 -4.78 32.66
CA ASN A 118 -4.92 -4.71 33.27
C ASN A 118 -3.89 -3.88 32.47
N TYR A 119 -4.33 -2.95 31.61
CA TYR A 119 -3.47 -2.00 30.89
C TYR A 119 -3.14 -0.76 31.73
N GLU A 120 -2.03 -0.10 31.43
CA GLU A 120 -1.65 1.21 31.96
C GLU A 120 -1.01 2.09 30.88
N LEU A 121 -0.99 3.39 31.17
CA LEU A 121 -0.20 4.37 30.43
C LEU A 121 1.09 4.67 31.20
N VAL A 122 2.22 4.60 30.49
CA VAL A 122 3.55 4.91 31.04
C VAL A 122 4.17 6.07 30.26
N SER A 123 4.64 7.09 30.97
CA SER A 123 5.56 8.09 30.42
C SER A 123 6.98 7.55 30.51
N PHE A 124 7.57 7.22 29.37
CA PHE A 124 8.88 6.59 29.27
C PHE A 124 9.92 7.55 28.71
N THR A 125 11.06 7.70 29.39
CA THR A 125 12.21 8.45 28.86
C THR A 125 13.29 7.48 28.41
N ASP A 126 13.62 7.52 27.12
CA ASP A 126 14.75 6.77 26.57
C ASP A 126 16.06 7.49 26.91
N THR A 127 16.94 6.79 27.63
CA THR A 127 18.20 7.34 28.12
C THR A 127 19.34 7.31 27.11
N GLU A 128 19.20 6.56 26.02
CA GLU A 128 20.18 6.49 24.92
C GLU A 128 19.83 7.49 23.82
N LEU A 129 18.57 7.53 23.43
CA LEU A 129 18.07 8.41 22.37
C LEU A 129 17.76 9.83 22.88
N GLU A 130 17.65 10.02 24.20
CA GLU A 130 17.16 11.25 24.84
C GLU A 130 15.72 11.62 24.40
N GLU A 131 14.95 10.64 23.93
CA GLU A 131 13.58 10.78 23.46
C GLU A 131 12.54 10.42 24.53
N SER A 132 11.31 10.90 24.34
CA SER A 132 10.20 10.61 25.24
C SER A 132 9.06 9.89 24.51
N TYR A 133 8.54 8.84 25.14
CA TYR A 133 7.49 8.00 24.61
C TYR A 133 6.33 7.90 25.62
N TYR A 134 5.13 7.68 25.09
CA TYR A 134 4.02 7.16 25.88
C TYR A 134 3.75 5.72 25.47
N ILE A 135 3.75 4.83 26.45
CA ILE A 135 3.60 3.39 26.24
C ILE A 135 2.28 2.96 26.87
N ILE A 136 1.38 2.41 26.05
CA ILE A 136 0.18 1.69 26.51
C ILE A 136 0.52 0.21 26.50
N ARG A 137 0.62 -0.39 27.69
CA ARG A 137 1.03 -1.78 27.86
C ARG A 137 0.16 -2.50 28.88
N GLU A 138 0.15 -3.82 28.81
CA GLU A 138 -0.44 -4.69 29.83
C GLU A 138 0.54 -4.92 30.99
N ASN A 139 0.03 -5.06 32.21
CA ASN A 139 0.83 -5.46 33.35
C ASN A 139 0.95 -6.98 33.42
N LEU A 140 2.13 -7.46 33.85
CA LEU A 140 2.39 -8.90 33.99
C LEU A 140 1.49 -9.53 35.06
N ASP A 141 0.91 -10.68 34.73
CA ASP A 141 0.33 -11.61 35.68
C ASP A 141 1.38 -12.65 36.08
N SER A 142 1.97 -12.45 37.25
CA SER A 142 3.00 -13.32 37.85
C SER A 142 2.55 -14.75 38.15
N SER A 143 1.28 -15.12 37.91
CA SER A 143 0.82 -16.51 38.03
C SER A 143 1.26 -17.39 36.84
N TYR A 144 1.63 -16.78 35.71
CA TYR A 144 2.27 -17.48 34.61
C TYR A 144 3.77 -17.62 34.84
N PHE A 145 4.30 -18.77 34.48
CA PHE A 145 5.72 -19.10 34.57
C PHE A 145 6.09 -19.92 33.35
N ASP A 146 7.04 -19.40 32.59
CA ASP A 146 7.71 -20.12 31.51
C ASP A 146 8.92 -20.85 32.10
N ASN A 147 9.03 -22.13 31.76
CA ASN A 147 10.15 -23.00 32.10
C ASN A 147 10.42 -24.00 30.97
N ASN A 148 10.31 -23.53 29.73
CA ASN A 148 10.24 -24.33 28.52
C ASN A 148 11.51 -25.19 28.28
N VAL A 149 12.69 -24.84 28.84
CA VAL A 149 13.90 -25.67 28.78
C VAL A 149 14.49 -25.96 30.17
N ASP A 150 14.11 -27.10 30.76
CA ASP A 150 14.65 -27.63 32.03
C ASP A 150 16.20 -27.58 32.16
N SER A 151 16.92 -27.68 31.04
CA SER A 151 18.39 -27.66 31.01
C SER A 151 19.02 -26.28 30.98
N ILE A 152 18.25 -25.21 30.77
CA ILE A 152 18.72 -23.83 30.67
C ILE A 152 17.91 -22.96 31.66
N PRO A 153 18.08 -23.07 32.99
CA PRO A 153 17.29 -22.30 33.96
C PRO A 153 17.43 -20.77 33.88
N GLY A 154 18.26 -20.27 32.97
CA GLY A 154 18.36 -18.85 32.66
C GLY A 154 17.31 -18.36 31.68
N ASP A 155 16.58 -19.25 31.00
CA ASP A 155 15.44 -18.90 30.14
C ASP A 155 14.15 -18.64 30.91
N ASP A 156 13.97 -19.26 32.08
CA ASP A 156 12.78 -19.14 32.92
C ASP A 156 12.26 -17.69 33.05
N VAL A 157 11.06 -17.43 32.54
CA VAL A 157 10.39 -16.12 32.63
C VAL A 157 9.23 -16.17 33.62
N ILE A 158 9.19 -15.21 34.55
CA ILE A 158 8.06 -15.04 35.48
C ILE A 158 7.15 -13.92 34.99
N GLY A 159 5.88 -14.28 34.81
CA GLY A 159 4.81 -13.36 34.43
C GLY A 159 4.59 -13.30 32.92
N SER A 160 3.32 -13.27 32.53
CA SER A 160 2.89 -13.10 31.13
C SER A 160 1.60 -12.27 31.09
N PHE A 161 1.05 -12.05 29.90
CA PHE A 161 -0.17 -11.26 29.70
C PHE A 161 -1.42 -12.13 29.86
N ALA A 162 -2.51 -11.54 30.34
CA ALA A 162 -3.79 -12.22 30.56
C ALA A 162 -4.82 -11.90 29.46
N ASN A 163 -4.67 -10.77 28.78
CA ASN A 163 -5.46 -10.39 27.61
C ASN A 163 -4.68 -10.60 26.31
N GLY A 164 -3.38 -10.32 26.29
CA GLY A 164 -2.52 -10.57 25.13
C GLY A 164 -2.81 -9.66 23.93
N TRP A 165 -3.42 -8.49 24.15
CA TRP A 165 -3.78 -7.56 23.06
C TRP A 165 -2.62 -6.69 22.58
N GLY A 166 -1.46 -6.72 23.24
CA GLY A 166 -0.22 -6.14 22.75
C GLY A 166 0.26 -4.88 23.47
N ILE A 167 1.15 -4.18 22.79
CA ILE A 167 1.78 -2.95 23.26
C ILE A 167 1.74 -1.89 22.16
N TYR A 168 1.52 -0.65 22.59
CA TYR A 168 1.39 0.50 21.69
C TYR A 168 2.29 1.63 22.19
N ILE A 169 3.27 2.02 21.38
CA ILE A 169 4.31 2.98 21.75
C ILE A 169 4.17 4.20 20.86
N PHE A 170 3.96 5.35 21.48
CA PHE A 170 3.77 6.64 20.82
C PHE A 170 4.99 7.51 21.06
N ASN A 171 5.66 7.91 19.98
CA ASN A 171 6.70 8.93 20.02
C ASN A 171 6.05 10.30 20.23
N THR A 172 6.58 11.09 21.15
CA THR A 172 6.03 12.42 21.46
C THR A 172 6.49 13.53 20.51
N SER A 173 7.57 13.31 19.75
CA SER A 173 8.13 14.28 18.82
C SER A 173 8.78 13.62 17.60
N PRO A 174 8.08 12.73 16.86
CA PRO A 174 8.67 12.01 15.73
C PRO A 174 9.04 12.95 14.58
N ALA A 175 10.19 12.72 13.95
CA ALA A 175 10.54 13.33 12.67
C ALA A 175 9.62 12.84 11.54
N ARG A 176 9.06 11.63 11.65
CA ARG A 176 8.11 11.04 10.69
C ARG A 176 6.76 10.77 11.36
N PRO A 177 5.92 11.82 11.57
CA PRO A 177 4.64 11.71 12.29
C PRO A 177 3.58 10.86 11.56
N LYS A 178 3.85 10.46 10.32
CA LYS A 178 2.96 9.67 9.45
C LYS A 178 3.49 8.27 9.17
N VAL A 179 4.36 7.73 10.04
CA VAL A 179 4.86 6.35 9.91
C VAL A 179 4.40 5.52 11.10
N VAL A 180 3.81 4.36 10.80
CA VAL A 180 3.38 3.34 11.76
C VAL A 180 4.10 2.04 11.44
N VAL A 181 4.77 1.47 12.45
CA VAL A 181 5.42 0.16 12.34
C VAL A 181 4.61 -0.87 13.11
N GLN A 182 4.40 -2.03 12.50
CA GLN A 182 3.50 -3.07 12.97
C GLN A 182 4.19 -4.44 13.01
N VAL A 183 3.95 -5.20 14.09
CA VAL A 183 4.24 -6.64 14.17
C VAL A 183 2.99 -7.35 14.69
N VAL A 184 2.49 -8.31 13.92
CA VAL A 184 1.21 -8.98 14.19
C VAL A 184 1.35 -10.42 14.65
N HIS A 185 2.53 -11.03 14.55
CA HIS A 185 2.82 -12.38 15.04
C HIS A 185 4.16 -12.45 15.79
N PRO A 186 4.33 -11.76 16.93
CA PRO A 186 5.53 -11.93 17.75
C PRO A 186 5.67 -13.41 18.16
N GLN A 187 6.90 -13.86 18.36
CA GLN A 187 7.28 -15.26 18.63
C GLN A 187 7.13 -16.22 17.43
N ASP A 188 6.04 -16.13 16.65
CA ASP A 188 5.93 -16.89 15.40
C ASP A 188 6.87 -16.32 14.32
N ASP A 189 6.95 -14.99 14.25
CA ASP A 189 7.84 -14.23 13.36
C ASP A 189 9.05 -13.79 14.20
N PHE A 190 10.01 -14.70 14.38
CA PHE A 190 11.05 -14.64 15.41
C PHE A 190 11.90 -13.36 15.37
N ILE A 191 12.26 -12.89 14.17
CA ILE A 191 13.12 -11.70 14.01
C ILE A 191 12.34 -10.41 13.73
N ALA A 192 11.00 -10.48 13.61
CA ALA A 192 10.18 -9.34 13.24
C ALA A 192 10.19 -8.22 14.30
N VAL A 193 10.12 -8.58 15.58
CA VAL A 193 10.15 -7.58 16.68
C VAL A 193 11.47 -6.79 16.73
N PRO A 194 12.66 -7.42 16.77
CA PRO A 194 13.92 -6.67 16.76
C PRO A 194 14.08 -5.82 15.50
N ALA A 195 13.72 -6.34 14.31
CA ALA A 195 13.80 -5.59 13.05
C ALA A 195 12.84 -4.38 13.03
N ALA A 196 11.60 -4.56 13.49
CA ALA A 196 10.61 -3.49 13.58
C ALA A 196 11.02 -2.41 14.58
N LEU A 197 11.64 -2.79 15.70
CA LEU A 197 12.15 -1.82 16.68
C LEU A 197 13.28 -0.96 16.11
N GLU A 198 14.25 -1.58 15.42
CA GLU A 198 15.32 -0.83 14.76
C GLU A 198 14.77 0.10 13.67
N LEU A 199 13.78 -0.36 12.91
CA LEU A 199 13.11 0.46 11.90
C LEU A 199 12.37 1.66 12.52
N TYR A 200 11.61 1.42 13.58
CA TYR A 200 10.88 2.45 14.33
C TYR A 200 11.81 3.55 14.86
N ILE A 201 12.94 3.16 15.45
CA ILE A 201 13.95 4.09 15.97
C ILE A 201 14.65 4.84 14.83
N ARG A 202 15.09 4.14 13.78
CA ARG A 202 15.75 4.76 12.61
C ARG A 202 14.87 5.81 11.93
N MET A 203 13.62 5.45 11.71
CA MET A 203 12.65 6.32 11.07
C MET A 203 12.20 7.44 12.00
N ASP A 204 12.51 7.37 13.29
CA ASP A 204 11.92 8.26 14.30
C ASP A 204 10.40 8.35 14.08
N ALA A 205 9.80 7.17 13.96
CA ALA A 205 8.42 6.97 13.53
C ALA A 205 7.44 7.30 14.65
N TYR A 206 6.18 7.50 14.29
CA TYR A 206 5.18 7.95 15.25
C TYR A 206 4.72 6.84 16.19
N VAL A 207 4.28 5.71 15.63
CA VAL A 207 3.68 4.63 16.41
C VAL A 207 4.33 3.28 16.09
N LEU A 208 4.66 2.52 17.14
CA LEU A 208 4.98 1.10 17.05
C LEU A 208 3.86 0.30 17.71
N MET A 209 3.33 -0.69 16.99
CA MET A 209 2.27 -1.58 17.47
C MET A 209 2.72 -3.04 17.36
N ILE A 210 2.81 -3.74 18.49
CA ILE A 210 3.14 -5.17 18.52
C ILE A 210 2.02 -5.90 19.25
N THR A 211 1.42 -6.93 18.65
CA THR A 211 0.37 -7.71 19.34
C THR A 211 0.95 -8.48 20.53
N GLY A 212 0.15 -8.95 21.48
CA GLY A 212 0.64 -9.58 22.71
C GLY A 212 0.68 -11.10 22.68
N ALA A 213 0.45 -11.71 21.51
CA ALA A 213 0.35 -13.15 21.31
C ALA A 213 0.74 -13.54 19.88
N GLY A 214 1.38 -14.69 19.71
CA GLY A 214 1.51 -15.35 18.41
C GLY A 214 0.16 -15.85 17.88
N ARG A 215 0.05 -16.14 16.58
CA ARG A 215 -1.19 -16.50 15.88
C ARG A 215 -1.80 -17.82 16.34
N GLU A 216 -1.05 -18.66 17.03
CA GLU A 216 -1.51 -19.99 17.47
C GLU A 216 -2.03 -20.01 18.90
N ALA A 217 -1.84 -18.93 19.67
CA ALA A 217 -2.26 -18.85 21.07
C ALA A 217 -3.74 -19.19 21.26
N VAL A 218 -4.61 -18.68 20.38
CA VAL A 218 -6.04 -19.00 20.38
C VAL A 218 -6.59 -19.06 18.95
N TRP A 219 -7.37 -20.10 18.66
CA TRP A 219 -7.95 -20.35 17.33
C TRP A 219 -9.35 -20.96 17.41
N ASP A 220 -10.09 -20.93 16.29
CA ASP A 220 -11.41 -21.56 16.18
C ASP A 220 -11.32 -23.10 16.13
N SER A 221 -11.30 -23.69 17.31
CA SER A 221 -11.23 -25.14 17.52
C SER A 221 -12.51 -25.92 17.14
N LEU A 222 -13.62 -25.24 16.84
CA LEU A 222 -14.86 -25.90 16.45
C LEU A 222 -14.75 -26.56 15.07
N HIS A 223 -13.80 -26.13 14.24
CA HIS A 223 -13.65 -26.57 12.86
C HIS A 223 -12.23 -27.11 12.59
N PRO A 224 -11.79 -28.25 13.14
CA PRO A 224 -10.46 -28.80 12.89
C PRO A 224 -10.27 -29.30 11.43
N PRO A 225 -9.01 -29.42 10.93
CA PRO A 225 -7.75 -29.10 11.62
C PRO A 225 -7.44 -27.60 11.64
N TYR A 226 -6.46 -27.20 12.45
CA TYR A 226 -5.94 -25.83 12.48
C TYR A 226 -5.43 -25.40 11.09
N ASN A 227 -5.60 -24.10 10.80
CA ASN A 227 -4.84 -23.37 9.79
C ASN A 227 -4.80 -21.89 10.20
N ASN A 228 -3.89 -21.12 9.61
CA ASN A 228 -3.66 -19.72 10.00
C ASN A 228 -4.92 -18.85 9.91
N THR A 229 -5.84 -19.12 8.96
CA THR A 229 -7.12 -18.39 8.82
C THR A 229 -8.06 -18.55 10.02
N LYS A 230 -7.84 -19.54 10.89
CA LYS A 230 -8.65 -19.76 12.10
C LYS A 230 -8.10 -19.10 13.35
N SER A 231 -6.97 -18.39 13.26
CA SER A 231 -6.44 -17.64 14.40
C SER A 231 -7.45 -16.58 14.88
N LEU A 232 -7.66 -16.53 16.19
CA LEU A 232 -8.48 -15.49 16.85
C LEU A 232 -7.62 -14.39 17.47
N CYS A 233 -6.32 -14.64 17.66
CA CYS A 233 -5.35 -13.70 18.23
C CYS A 233 -4.56 -12.91 17.18
N ASP A 234 -4.58 -13.35 15.93
CA ASP A 234 -3.94 -12.64 14.82
C ASP A 234 -4.75 -11.41 14.37
N PRO A 235 -4.27 -10.19 14.63
CA PRO A 235 -5.00 -8.98 14.26
C PRO A 235 -5.01 -8.72 12.75
N SER A 236 -4.16 -9.37 11.95
CA SER A 236 -4.21 -9.29 10.48
C SER A 236 -5.35 -10.10 9.87
N ARG A 237 -5.82 -11.13 10.58
CA ARG A 237 -6.90 -12.03 10.14
C ARG A 237 -8.21 -11.77 10.88
N ASN A 238 -8.15 -11.24 12.09
CA ASN A 238 -9.29 -10.94 12.92
C ASN A 238 -9.34 -9.43 13.28
N GLY A 239 -10.21 -8.69 12.59
CA GLY A 239 -10.42 -7.26 12.86
C GLY A 239 -11.06 -6.94 14.22
N ARG A 240 -11.57 -7.94 14.97
CA ARG A 240 -12.10 -7.75 16.33
C ARG A 240 -10.99 -7.80 17.37
N HIS A 241 -10.07 -6.84 17.26
CA HIS A 241 -8.88 -6.75 18.08
C HIS A 241 -8.59 -5.28 18.43
N PRO A 242 -8.17 -4.92 19.66
CA PRO A 242 -7.80 -3.54 20.00
C PRO A 242 -6.73 -2.96 19.07
N TYR A 243 -5.76 -3.78 18.67
CA TYR A 243 -4.79 -3.48 17.63
C TYR A 243 -5.41 -2.93 16.34
N HIS A 244 -6.40 -3.62 15.75
CA HIS A 244 -7.05 -3.12 14.53
C HIS A 244 -7.93 -1.89 14.83
N ALA A 245 -8.63 -1.87 15.97
CA ALA A 245 -9.42 -0.71 16.36
C ALA A 245 -8.56 0.57 16.53
N GLY A 246 -7.36 0.43 17.09
CA GLY A 246 -6.38 1.50 17.19
C GLY A 246 -5.80 1.89 15.85
N PHE A 247 -5.48 0.91 15.00
CA PHE A 247 -5.04 1.17 13.63
C PHE A 247 -6.06 2.00 12.85
N GLN A 248 -7.35 1.68 12.94
CA GLN A 248 -8.42 2.47 12.32
C GLN A 248 -8.38 3.93 12.77
N VAL A 249 -8.25 4.18 14.08
CA VAL A 249 -8.16 5.55 14.61
C VAL A 249 -6.92 6.27 14.10
N ILE A 250 -5.77 5.60 14.10
CA ILE A 250 -4.51 6.19 13.62
C ILE A 250 -4.63 6.54 12.13
N PHE A 251 -5.20 5.63 11.31
CA PHE A 251 -5.41 5.86 9.88
C PHE A 251 -6.39 7.00 9.63
N ASP A 252 -7.58 6.96 10.23
CA ASP A 252 -8.63 7.97 10.04
C ASP A 252 -8.17 9.39 10.43
N GLU A 253 -7.32 9.50 11.46
CA GLU A 253 -6.85 10.80 11.97
C GLU A 253 -5.59 11.32 11.27
N LEU A 254 -4.79 10.45 10.63
CA LEU A 254 -3.49 10.83 10.06
C LEU A 254 -3.40 10.70 8.55
N ASP A 255 -4.22 9.90 7.89
CA ASP A 255 -4.20 9.79 6.43
C ASP A 255 -5.10 10.88 5.81
N HIS A 256 -4.54 11.73 4.97
CA HIS A 256 -5.26 12.84 4.34
C HIS A 256 -5.16 12.81 2.79
N GLY A 257 -4.87 11.63 2.24
CA GLY A 257 -4.75 11.38 0.80
C GLY A 257 -3.30 11.38 0.29
N PRO A 258 -3.10 11.24 -1.05
CA PRO A 258 -1.81 10.86 -1.64
C PRO A 258 -0.63 11.80 -1.38
N THR A 259 -0.86 13.06 -1.01
CA THR A 259 0.20 14.04 -0.71
C THR A 259 0.48 14.21 0.79
N ASP A 260 -0.30 13.56 1.65
CA ASP A 260 -0.19 13.59 3.12
C ASP A 260 -0.74 12.27 3.69
N GLN A 261 -0.13 11.17 3.21
CA GLN A 261 -0.59 9.80 3.44
C GLN A 261 0.07 9.21 4.70
N LEU A 262 -0.67 8.39 5.43
CA LEU A 262 -0.08 7.56 6.49
C LEU A 262 0.64 6.39 5.84
N VAL A 263 1.86 6.06 6.28
CA VAL A 263 2.58 4.86 5.84
C VAL A 263 2.56 3.82 6.96
N THR A 264 2.07 2.63 6.63
CA THR A 264 2.02 1.48 7.53
C THR A 264 3.00 0.43 7.04
N ILE A 265 3.94 0.04 7.90
CA ILE A 265 4.93 -1.00 7.63
C ILE A 265 4.61 -2.17 8.55
N GLN A 266 4.19 -3.30 7.99
CA GLN A 266 3.91 -4.52 8.74
C GLN A 266 5.05 -5.51 8.51
N MET A 267 5.85 -5.71 9.57
CA MET A 267 7.03 -6.55 9.59
C MET A 267 6.66 -7.97 10.04
N HIS A 268 7.15 -8.93 9.27
CA HIS A 268 7.08 -10.35 9.52
C HIS A 268 8.45 -10.98 9.26
N SER A 269 8.56 -12.25 9.61
CA SER A 269 9.65 -13.13 9.21
C SER A 269 9.13 -14.51 8.87
N TYR A 270 9.95 -15.26 8.14
CA TYR A 270 9.57 -16.58 7.67
C TYR A 270 10.69 -17.61 7.86
N ASP A 271 10.28 -18.87 7.94
CA ASP A 271 11.16 -20.00 8.05
C ASP A 271 11.81 -20.36 6.69
N GLY A 272 13.11 -20.09 6.58
CA GLY A 272 13.92 -20.46 5.42
C GLY A 272 14.04 -21.98 5.17
N THR A 273 13.77 -22.86 6.14
CA THR A 273 13.86 -24.32 5.97
C THR A 273 12.73 -24.90 5.13
N ILE A 274 11.52 -24.33 5.22
CA ILE A 274 10.35 -24.70 4.39
C ILE A 274 10.35 -23.92 3.07
N HIS A 275 10.95 -22.73 3.06
CA HIS A 275 10.96 -21.80 1.92
C HIS A 275 12.32 -21.70 1.20
N GLY A 276 13.19 -22.70 1.34
CA GLY A 276 14.56 -22.65 0.79
C GLY A 276 14.60 -22.29 -0.70
N SER A 277 15.56 -21.44 -1.09
CA SER A 277 15.78 -20.82 -2.41
C SER A 277 14.97 -19.56 -2.76
N LEU A 278 14.14 -19.07 -1.84
CA LEU A 278 13.56 -17.73 -1.94
C LEU A 278 14.61 -16.63 -1.66
N ALA A 279 14.22 -15.36 -1.83
CA ALA A 279 15.11 -14.24 -1.53
C ALA A 279 15.01 -13.87 -0.06
N ASP A 280 16.09 -13.40 0.55
CA ASP A 280 16.12 -13.17 2.01
C ASP A 280 15.07 -12.15 2.50
N ALA A 281 14.68 -11.18 1.66
CA ALA A 281 13.61 -10.24 1.92
C ALA A 281 12.52 -10.29 0.84
N HIS A 282 11.27 -10.35 1.26
CA HIS A 282 10.09 -10.23 0.39
C HIS A 282 9.32 -8.97 0.75
N VAL A 283 8.94 -8.19 -0.26
CA VAL A 283 8.18 -6.95 -0.04
C VAL A 283 6.99 -6.87 -0.98
N THR A 284 5.82 -6.53 -0.43
CA THR A 284 4.57 -6.38 -1.16
C THR A 284 3.78 -5.17 -0.67
N SER A 285 2.93 -4.62 -1.55
CA SER A 285 1.83 -3.73 -1.15
C SER A 285 0.54 -4.53 -1.00
N SER A 286 0.56 -5.57 -0.17
CA SER A 286 -0.42 -6.67 -0.13
C SER A 286 -0.35 -7.66 -1.30
N CYS A 287 -1.02 -8.81 -1.16
CA CYS A 287 -1.15 -9.81 -2.22
C CYS A 287 -2.02 -9.38 -3.41
N GLU A 288 -2.82 -8.32 -3.26
CA GLU A 288 -3.80 -7.92 -4.28
C GLU A 288 -3.26 -6.86 -5.23
N ASP A 289 -2.19 -6.16 -4.85
CA ASP A 289 -1.54 -5.14 -5.68
C ASP A 289 -0.28 -5.69 -6.36
N ASP A 290 -0.42 -6.07 -7.63
CA ASP A 290 0.70 -6.51 -8.47
C ASP A 290 1.41 -5.34 -9.17
N LYS A 291 1.11 -4.08 -8.86
CA LYS A 291 1.71 -2.90 -9.50
C LYS A 291 2.18 -1.87 -8.47
N PRO A 292 2.96 -2.27 -7.45
CA PRO A 292 3.35 -1.33 -6.42
C PRO A 292 4.05 -0.10 -7.01
N ASN A 293 3.75 1.04 -6.43
CA ASN A 293 4.37 2.34 -6.65
C ASN A 293 5.47 2.58 -5.59
N PRO A 294 6.13 3.75 -5.57
CA PRO A 294 7.06 4.08 -4.50
C PRO A 294 6.37 4.01 -3.13
N PRO A 295 7.07 3.59 -2.06
CA PRO A 295 8.52 3.36 -1.97
C PRO A 295 9.00 1.98 -2.47
N ILE A 296 8.11 1.06 -2.81
CA ILE A 296 8.48 -0.32 -3.17
C ILE A 296 9.11 -0.38 -4.57
N ARG A 297 8.51 0.32 -5.54
CA ARG A 297 8.96 0.33 -6.94
C ARG A 297 8.82 1.72 -7.55
N ASP A 298 9.93 2.27 -8.00
CA ASP A 298 10.01 3.54 -8.73
C ASP A 298 10.65 3.27 -10.10
N VAL A 299 9.80 3.23 -11.13
CA VAL A 299 10.27 3.00 -12.50
C VAL A 299 10.89 4.24 -13.13
N ALA A 300 10.66 5.42 -12.54
CA ALA A 300 11.00 6.71 -13.12
C ALA A 300 12.38 7.18 -12.65
N GLU A 301 12.52 7.40 -11.34
CA GLU A 301 13.74 8.00 -10.77
C GLU A 301 14.65 6.98 -10.09
N HIS A 302 14.15 5.75 -9.91
CA HIS A 302 14.85 4.69 -9.18
C HIS A 302 15.16 5.07 -7.72
N LEU A 303 14.27 5.85 -7.09
CA LEU A 303 14.32 6.20 -5.67
C LEU A 303 13.46 5.26 -4.81
N ASP A 304 13.54 3.98 -5.12
CA ASP A 304 12.82 2.89 -4.45
C ASP A 304 13.74 1.97 -3.66
N LEU A 305 13.12 1.09 -2.89
CA LEU A 305 13.77 0.11 -2.04
C LEU A 305 14.88 -0.70 -2.73
N VAL A 306 14.67 -1.13 -3.98
CA VAL A 306 15.65 -1.95 -4.71
C VAL A 306 16.83 -1.09 -5.16
N ASN A 307 16.56 0.04 -5.79
CA ASN A 307 17.60 0.84 -6.43
C ASN A 307 18.41 1.70 -5.46
N LEU A 308 17.89 1.93 -4.24
CA LEU A 308 18.63 2.59 -3.16
C LEU A 308 19.60 1.66 -2.43
N MET A 309 19.55 0.35 -2.67
CA MET A 309 20.56 -0.60 -2.18
C MET A 309 21.76 -0.72 -3.12
N ASN A 310 22.89 -1.16 -2.57
CA ASN A 310 24.05 -1.52 -3.38
C ASN A 310 23.81 -2.85 -4.11
N LYS A 311 24.52 -3.07 -5.23
CA LYS A 311 24.53 -4.36 -5.96
C LYS A 311 24.78 -5.57 -5.04
N TYR A 312 25.65 -5.41 -4.06
CA TYR A 312 25.85 -6.35 -2.96
C TYR A 312 25.41 -5.66 -1.67
N PRO A 313 24.13 -5.80 -1.26
CA PRO A 313 23.65 -5.18 -0.03
C PRO A 313 24.48 -5.65 1.17
N VAL A 314 24.78 -6.95 1.21
CA VAL A 314 25.68 -7.57 2.19
C VAL A 314 27.03 -7.84 1.53
N ASP A 315 28.08 -7.16 1.99
CA ASP A 315 29.46 -7.34 1.51
C ASP A 315 30.47 -7.54 2.66
N GLY A 316 30.18 -8.55 3.48
CA GLY A 316 30.90 -8.88 4.70
C GLY A 316 30.18 -8.37 5.93
N LEU A 317 30.11 -9.22 6.95
CA LEU A 317 29.61 -8.89 8.28
C LEU A 317 30.77 -8.70 9.25
N SER A 318 30.52 -8.04 10.37
CA SER A 318 31.49 -7.75 11.42
C SER A 318 32.20 -9.01 11.90
N GLU A 319 31.45 -10.08 12.14
CA GLU A 319 31.98 -11.38 12.58
C GLU A 319 32.15 -12.41 11.47
N ASP A 320 31.53 -12.20 10.31
CA ASP A 320 31.72 -13.07 9.14
C ASP A 320 31.97 -12.24 7.85
N PRO A 321 33.21 -11.76 7.65
CA PRO A 321 33.57 -10.94 6.49
C PRO A 321 33.48 -11.69 5.15
N ALA A 322 33.26 -13.01 5.16
CA ALA A 322 33.12 -13.82 3.97
C ALA A 322 31.69 -13.85 3.43
N VAL A 323 30.68 -13.56 4.27
CA VAL A 323 29.28 -13.52 3.86
C VAL A 323 29.08 -12.40 2.85
N ARG A 324 28.51 -12.74 1.69
CA ARG A 324 28.17 -11.78 0.64
C ARG A 324 26.86 -12.20 0.00
N GLN A 325 25.97 -11.25 -0.20
CA GLN A 325 24.71 -11.48 -0.87
C GLN A 325 24.49 -10.43 -1.96
N ARG A 326 24.10 -10.88 -3.15
CA ARG A 326 23.81 -10.01 -4.30
C ARG A 326 22.33 -9.65 -4.30
N ILE A 327 21.99 -8.46 -4.77
CA ILE A 327 20.64 -7.92 -4.67
C ILE A 327 19.54 -8.82 -5.28
N ASP A 328 19.82 -9.51 -6.39
CA ASP A 328 18.88 -10.43 -7.06
C ASP A 328 18.66 -11.77 -6.32
N ARG A 329 19.36 -11.97 -5.21
CA ARG A 329 19.16 -13.06 -4.24
C ARG A 329 18.75 -12.54 -2.85
N TYR A 330 18.96 -11.27 -2.60
CA TYR A 330 18.66 -10.64 -1.32
C TYR A 330 17.22 -10.16 -1.21
N ILE A 331 16.62 -9.66 -2.31
CA ILE A 331 15.26 -9.12 -2.29
C ILE A 331 14.39 -9.66 -3.43
N SER A 332 13.11 -9.82 -3.16
CA SER A 332 12.06 -10.08 -4.14
C SER A 332 10.83 -9.20 -3.90
N LEU A 333 10.11 -8.87 -4.98
CA LEU A 333 8.95 -7.97 -4.95
C LEU A 333 7.72 -8.63 -5.57
N TRP A 334 6.54 -8.48 -4.98
CA TRP A 334 5.30 -8.83 -5.68
C TRP A 334 4.97 -7.71 -6.67
N CYS A 335 5.39 -7.86 -7.93
CA CYS A 335 5.10 -6.88 -8.96
C CYS A 335 5.05 -7.46 -10.39
N ASN A 336 4.33 -6.74 -11.24
CA ASN A 336 4.07 -7.00 -12.64
C ASN A 336 3.94 -5.65 -13.36
N PRO A 337 4.69 -5.38 -14.45
CA PRO A 337 5.68 -6.25 -15.10
C PRO A 337 6.95 -6.48 -14.25
N SER A 338 7.82 -7.36 -14.74
CA SER A 338 9.14 -7.65 -14.14
C SER A 338 9.92 -6.38 -13.83
N TYR A 339 10.62 -6.36 -12.71
CA TYR A 339 11.41 -5.22 -12.26
C TYR A 339 12.92 -5.52 -12.22
N SER A 340 13.73 -4.48 -12.23
CA SER A 340 15.19 -4.61 -12.26
C SER A 340 15.85 -3.58 -11.35
N TYR A 341 16.99 -3.98 -10.78
CA TYR A 341 17.96 -3.08 -10.21
C TYR A 341 18.78 -2.44 -11.33
N TYR A 342 19.01 -1.13 -11.22
CA TYR A 342 19.77 -0.30 -12.15
C TYR A 342 21.01 0.28 -11.45
N GLY A 343 22.11 -0.45 -11.49
CA GLY A 343 23.40 0.05 -11.03
C GLY A 343 24.19 0.75 -12.15
N ASP A 344 25.29 1.40 -11.79
CA ASP A 344 26.15 2.17 -12.72
C ASP A 344 26.61 1.36 -13.95
N GLU A 345 26.91 0.07 -13.77
CA GLU A 345 27.47 -0.80 -14.82
C GLU A 345 26.61 -2.04 -15.13
N ASP A 346 25.60 -2.35 -14.31
CA ASP A 346 24.82 -3.59 -14.41
C ASP A 346 23.33 -3.34 -14.21
N THR A 347 22.52 -4.04 -15.00
CA THR A 347 21.08 -4.18 -14.76
C THR A 347 20.79 -5.62 -14.34
N LEU A 348 20.20 -5.81 -13.17
CA LEU A 348 19.90 -7.13 -12.61
C LEU A 348 18.38 -7.31 -12.47
N SER A 349 17.83 -8.38 -13.03
CA SER A 349 16.42 -8.70 -12.83
C SER A 349 16.18 -9.10 -11.38
N ILE A 350 15.21 -8.47 -10.75
CA ILE A 350 14.75 -8.84 -9.41
C ILE A 350 13.68 -9.91 -9.53
N SER A 351 13.70 -10.89 -8.61
CA SER A 351 12.67 -11.91 -8.58
C SER A 351 11.32 -11.28 -8.28
N THR A 352 10.32 -11.58 -9.10
CA THR A 352 8.92 -11.25 -8.82
C THR A 352 8.14 -12.44 -8.25
N ASN A 353 8.83 -13.55 -7.98
CA ASN A 353 8.24 -14.73 -7.36
C ASN A 353 8.22 -14.54 -5.84
N VAL A 354 7.07 -14.12 -5.32
CA VAL A 354 6.83 -13.97 -3.88
C VAL A 354 5.78 -15.01 -3.47
N ASP A 355 6.23 -16.09 -2.84
CA ASP A 355 5.34 -17.09 -2.25
C ASP A 355 4.72 -16.59 -0.92
N LEU A 356 5.27 -15.50 -0.37
CA LEU A 356 4.94 -14.89 0.92
C LEU A 356 4.47 -13.44 0.72
N CYS A 357 3.34 -13.24 0.05
CA CYS A 357 2.83 -11.89 -0.24
C CYS A 357 2.00 -11.27 0.90
N GLY A 358 1.90 -11.98 2.04
CA GLY A 358 0.99 -11.70 3.14
C GLY A 358 -0.33 -12.46 3.05
N TYR A 359 -1.23 -12.21 3.99
CA TYR A 359 -2.60 -12.73 3.91
C TYR A 359 -3.43 -11.86 2.97
N SER A 360 -4.06 -12.43 1.94
CA SER A 360 -4.91 -11.65 1.02
C SER A 360 -6.09 -10.99 1.71
N GLY A 361 -6.56 -11.49 2.86
CA GLY A 361 -7.61 -10.89 3.66
C GLY A 361 -7.10 -9.99 4.79
N ASN A 362 -5.87 -9.47 4.70
CA ASN A 362 -5.26 -8.65 5.75
C ASN A 362 -6.12 -7.42 6.05
N VAL A 363 -6.69 -7.36 7.24
CA VAL A 363 -7.69 -6.34 7.59
C VAL A 363 -7.10 -4.93 7.66
N GLN A 364 -5.81 -4.76 7.98
CA GLN A 364 -5.13 -3.46 7.95
C GLN A 364 -4.87 -3.02 6.51
N ALA A 365 -4.35 -3.92 5.66
CA ALA A 365 -4.13 -3.63 4.25
C ALA A 365 -5.43 -3.22 3.54
N HIS A 366 -6.51 -3.99 3.75
CA HIS A 366 -7.85 -3.66 3.23
C HIS A 366 -8.34 -2.31 3.74
N TYR A 367 -8.07 -1.96 5.00
CA TYR A 367 -8.46 -0.65 5.52
C TYR A 367 -7.69 0.50 4.86
N CYS A 368 -6.41 0.30 4.52
CA CYS A 368 -5.62 1.26 3.74
C CYS A 368 -6.12 1.41 2.30
N HIS A 369 -6.55 0.30 1.67
CA HIS A 369 -6.79 0.25 0.23
C HIS A 369 -8.26 0.44 -0.17
N ASP A 370 -9.22 0.08 0.68
CA ASP A 370 -10.63 0.18 0.39
C ASP A 370 -11.20 1.57 0.64
N ALA A 371 -12.15 1.98 -0.20
CA ALA A 371 -12.93 3.18 0.04
C ALA A 371 -13.82 3.02 1.29
N HIS A 372 -13.74 3.98 2.21
CA HIS A 372 -14.57 4.04 3.40
C HIS A 372 -14.95 5.49 3.72
N VAL A 373 -15.68 5.72 4.81
CA VAL A 373 -16.21 7.07 5.11
C VAL A 373 -15.04 8.02 5.38
N GLY A 374 -14.85 9.00 4.51
CA GLY A 374 -13.75 9.97 4.61
C GLY A 374 -12.56 9.69 3.69
N HIS A 375 -12.42 8.46 3.16
CA HIS A 375 -11.27 8.02 2.37
C HIS A 375 -11.69 7.44 1.01
N SER A 376 -10.92 7.74 -0.02
CA SER A 376 -11.06 7.11 -1.34
C SER A 376 -10.27 5.80 -1.37
N ALA A 377 -10.68 4.87 -2.23
CA ALA A 377 -9.89 3.66 -2.43
C ALA A 377 -8.49 4.01 -2.95
N HIS A 378 -7.49 3.29 -2.45
CA HIS A 378 -6.12 3.34 -2.95
C HIS A 378 -6.11 3.03 -4.44
N ASN A 379 -5.40 3.86 -5.18
CA ASN A 379 -5.28 3.77 -6.61
C ASN A 379 -3.90 3.24 -6.99
N ILE A 380 -3.85 1.92 -7.21
CA ILE A 380 -2.67 1.11 -7.58
C ILE A 380 -1.82 1.63 -8.76
N TYR A 381 -2.29 2.67 -9.48
CA TYR A 381 -1.60 3.25 -10.62
C TYR A 381 -0.81 4.53 -10.30
N VAL A 382 -1.15 5.23 -9.20
CA VAL A 382 -0.65 6.59 -8.95
C VAL A 382 -0.41 6.90 -7.49
N ASP A 383 -1.13 6.23 -6.58
CA ASP A 383 -0.98 6.51 -5.16
C ASP A 383 0.32 5.85 -4.70
N PRO A 384 1.21 6.56 -4.00
CA PRO A 384 2.30 5.93 -3.28
C PRO A 384 1.76 4.85 -2.35
N GLU A 385 2.56 3.80 -2.14
CA GLU A 385 2.14 2.70 -1.28
C GLU A 385 2.11 3.16 0.18
N ASN A 386 0.95 2.99 0.82
CA ASN A 386 0.73 3.28 2.23
C ASN A 386 0.64 2.04 3.12
N PHE A 387 0.65 0.85 2.52
CA PHE A 387 0.77 -0.40 3.25
C PHE A 387 1.93 -1.21 2.67
N ILE A 388 2.95 -1.46 3.48
CA ILE A 388 4.14 -2.20 3.07
C ILE A 388 4.21 -3.43 3.96
N HIS A 389 4.04 -4.60 3.35
CA HIS A 389 4.22 -5.88 4.02
C HIS A 389 5.61 -6.42 3.70
N ILE A 390 6.30 -6.88 4.73
CA ILE A 390 7.70 -7.33 4.67
C ILE A 390 7.80 -8.68 5.35
N GLU A 391 8.47 -9.62 4.71
CA GLU A 391 8.83 -10.93 5.27
C GLU A 391 10.36 -11.08 5.15
N LEU A 392 11.04 -11.22 6.28
CA LEU A 392 12.49 -11.44 6.35
C LEU A 392 12.80 -12.90 6.65
N ASP A 393 13.76 -13.50 5.96
CA ASP A 393 14.23 -14.85 6.25
C ASP A 393 14.89 -14.86 7.63
N GLU A 394 14.40 -15.71 8.53
CA GLU A 394 15.00 -15.94 9.85
C GLU A 394 16.37 -16.59 9.75
N TYR A 395 16.62 -17.26 8.62
CA TYR A 395 17.79 -18.09 8.35
C TYR A 395 18.43 -17.80 6.98
N PRO A 396 18.92 -16.56 6.72
CA PRO A 396 19.30 -16.10 5.39
C PRO A 396 20.19 -17.05 4.58
N ASP A 397 19.88 -17.21 3.29
CA ASP A 397 20.51 -18.17 2.37
C ASP A 397 22.04 -17.98 2.29
N ALA A 398 22.51 -16.74 2.41
CA ALA A 398 23.94 -16.39 2.36
C ALA A 398 24.78 -17.04 3.48
N LEU A 399 24.13 -17.53 4.53
CA LEU A 399 24.76 -18.11 5.73
C LEU A 399 24.92 -19.63 5.64
N TRP A 400 24.31 -20.25 4.64
CA TRP A 400 24.40 -21.67 4.39
C TRP A 400 25.74 -22.04 3.73
N THR A 401 26.82 -22.04 4.52
CA THR A 401 28.11 -22.55 4.07
C THR A 401 28.20 -24.06 4.30
N GLN A 402 28.34 -24.85 3.22
CA GLN A 402 28.50 -26.32 3.26
C GLN A 402 27.31 -27.14 3.78
N GLY A 403 26.12 -26.54 3.87
CA GLY A 403 24.88 -27.25 4.20
C GLY A 403 24.59 -27.39 5.69
N ASN A 404 25.29 -26.66 6.58
CA ASN A 404 24.87 -26.52 7.97
C ASN A 404 25.34 -25.16 8.57
N PRO A 405 24.47 -24.15 8.66
CA PRO A 405 24.76 -22.88 9.33
C PRO A 405 24.99 -23.07 10.84
N ASP A 406 25.95 -22.32 11.41
CA ASP A 406 26.20 -22.31 12.86
C ASP A 406 25.28 -21.29 13.54
N TRP A 407 24.00 -21.64 13.68
CA TRP A 407 22.98 -20.76 14.28
C TRP A 407 23.28 -20.36 15.73
N SER A 408 23.97 -21.24 16.47
CA SER A 408 24.38 -20.94 17.84
C SER A 408 25.35 -19.76 17.95
N ARG A 409 26.10 -19.52 16.87
CA ARG A 409 26.96 -18.34 16.74
C ARG A 409 26.17 -17.12 16.26
N TRP A 410 25.27 -17.32 15.30
CA TRP A 410 24.47 -16.25 14.69
C TRP A 410 23.48 -15.59 15.63
N LEU A 411 22.96 -16.38 16.57
CA LEU A 411 22.04 -15.94 17.61
C LEU A 411 22.67 -16.09 18.99
N ALA A 412 23.96 -15.76 19.08
CA ALA A 412 24.69 -15.78 20.33
C ALA A 412 24.29 -14.57 21.18
N GLY A 413 23.86 -14.80 22.42
CA GLY A 413 23.49 -13.72 23.31
C GLY A 413 23.01 -14.21 24.67
N PRO A 414 22.56 -13.27 25.52
CA PRO A 414 21.84 -13.60 26.74
C PRO A 414 20.56 -14.39 26.45
N ILE A 415 20.16 -15.22 27.40
CA ILE A 415 18.87 -15.92 27.42
C ILE A 415 18.15 -15.46 28.71
N PRO A 416 16.86 -15.04 28.67
CA PRO A 416 16.00 -14.93 27.48
C PRO A 416 16.57 -13.96 26.44
N ALA A 417 16.18 -14.14 25.17
CA ALA A 417 16.77 -13.40 24.05
C ALA A 417 16.65 -11.88 24.24
N THR A 418 17.68 -11.16 23.81
CA THR A 418 17.76 -9.70 23.87
C THR A 418 18.23 -9.14 22.54
N MET A 419 18.27 -7.82 22.38
CA MET A 419 18.85 -7.17 21.18
C MET A 419 20.26 -7.68 20.84
N GLU A 420 21.08 -8.05 21.85
CA GLU A 420 22.41 -8.63 21.61
C GLU A 420 22.34 -9.98 20.89
N THR A 421 21.29 -10.76 21.14
CA THR A 421 21.05 -12.06 20.49
C THR A 421 20.83 -11.89 18.98
N TYR A 422 20.20 -10.78 18.57
CA TYR A 422 19.85 -10.52 17.17
C TYR A 422 20.87 -9.66 16.42
N ALA A 423 21.99 -9.28 17.04
CA ALA A 423 22.89 -8.26 16.51
C ALA A 423 23.40 -8.58 15.09
N LEU A 424 23.79 -9.83 14.81
CA LEU A 424 24.28 -10.25 13.49
C LEU A 424 23.15 -10.31 12.44
N VAL A 425 21.94 -10.73 12.83
CA VAL A 425 20.76 -10.72 11.96
C VAL A 425 20.38 -9.29 11.59
N LEU A 426 20.40 -8.38 12.55
CA LEU A 426 20.13 -6.97 12.31
C LEU A 426 21.22 -6.33 11.44
N GLU A 427 22.50 -6.70 11.63
CA GLU A 427 23.58 -6.27 10.73
C GLU A 427 23.37 -6.78 9.29
N TYR A 428 22.89 -8.01 9.13
CA TYR A 428 22.57 -8.57 7.81
C TYR A 428 21.48 -7.78 7.10
N TYR A 429 20.41 -7.42 7.81
CA TYR A 429 19.26 -6.69 7.25
C TYR A 429 19.41 -5.16 7.26
N GLU A 430 20.47 -4.63 7.87
CA GLU A 430 20.78 -3.20 7.93
C GLU A 430 20.66 -2.48 6.57
N PRO A 431 21.21 -3.01 5.45
CA PRO A 431 21.10 -2.36 4.14
C PRO A 431 19.65 -2.25 3.66
N PHE A 432 18.82 -3.25 3.98
CA PHE A 432 17.40 -3.25 3.65
C PHE A 432 16.64 -2.19 4.45
N LEU A 433 16.84 -2.16 5.77
CA LEU A 433 16.20 -1.18 6.66
C LEU A 433 16.61 0.26 6.31
N ALA A 434 17.87 0.46 5.89
CA ALA A 434 18.38 1.75 5.41
C ALA A 434 17.72 2.19 4.10
N ALA A 435 17.63 1.29 3.13
CA ALA A 435 16.99 1.58 1.86
C ALA A 435 15.49 1.84 2.01
N LEU A 436 14.80 1.10 2.89
CA LEU A 436 13.39 1.33 3.18
C LEU A 436 13.15 2.70 3.81
N ASP A 437 13.98 3.10 4.77
CA ASP A 437 13.93 4.46 5.35
C ASP A 437 14.11 5.55 4.30
N SER A 438 15.13 5.40 3.45
CA SER A 438 15.41 6.34 2.37
C SER A 438 14.27 6.38 1.34
N ALA A 439 13.72 5.23 0.95
CA ALA A 439 12.64 5.13 -0.01
C ALA A 439 11.37 5.82 0.51
N ILE A 440 10.99 5.57 1.77
CA ILE A 440 9.84 6.23 2.42
C ILE A 440 10.04 7.73 2.52
N TRP A 441 11.25 8.18 2.89
CA TRP A 441 11.57 9.61 2.90
C TRP A 441 11.35 10.25 1.53
N HIS A 442 11.83 9.59 0.47
CA HIS A 442 11.66 10.06 -0.88
C HIS A 442 10.19 10.08 -1.32
N SER A 443 9.43 9.01 -1.09
CA SER A 443 8.04 8.94 -1.60
C SER A 443 7.03 9.77 -0.80
N HIS A 444 7.20 9.88 0.52
CA HIS A 444 6.17 10.46 1.41
C HIS A 444 6.56 11.77 2.09
N PHE A 445 7.86 12.10 2.18
CA PHE A 445 8.33 13.27 2.93
C PHE A 445 9.09 14.29 2.08
N SER A 446 9.30 14.02 0.78
CA SER A 446 9.89 14.98 -0.15
C SER A 446 8.82 15.61 -1.04
N SER A 447 8.81 16.94 -1.12
CA SER A 447 7.88 17.66 -1.99
C SER A 447 8.34 17.59 -3.44
N ASP A 448 7.42 17.28 -4.35
CA ASP A 448 7.66 17.44 -5.78
C ASP A 448 7.25 18.84 -6.27
N THR A 449 8.12 19.47 -7.05
CA THR A 449 7.88 20.78 -7.67
C THR A 449 8.07 20.74 -9.18
N ILE A 450 8.38 19.56 -9.73
CA ILE A 450 8.73 19.36 -11.13
C ILE A 450 7.48 18.79 -11.81
N PRO A 451 6.98 19.42 -12.88
CA PRO A 451 5.87 18.84 -13.63
C PRO A 451 6.35 17.60 -14.41
N PRO A 452 5.42 16.67 -14.75
CA PRO A 452 5.77 15.53 -15.59
C PRO A 452 6.35 15.93 -16.94
N LEU A 453 7.10 15.02 -17.57
CA LEU A 453 7.73 15.34 -18.85
C LEU A 453 6.69 15.64 -19.95
N PRO A 454 7.07 16.36 -21.02
CA PRO A 454 6.19 16.62 -22.15
C PRO A 454 5.68 15.34 -22.81
N VAL A 455 4.37 15.30 -23.07
CA VAL A 455 3.72 14.19 -23.79
C VAL A 455 3.67 14.49 -25.29
N GLU A 456 4.23 13.61 -26.12
CA GLU A 456 4.21 13.78 -27.57
C GLU A 456 3.06 12.97 -28.20
N VAL A 457 2.07 13.68 -28.75
CA VAL A 457 1.09 13.07 -29.64
C VAL A 457 1.78 12.74 -30.96
N TYR A 458 1.65 11.50 -31.44
CA TYR A 458 2.22 11.08 -32.74
C TYR A 458 1.16 10.61 -33.74
N GLN A 459 -0.09 10.40 -33.30
CA GLN A 459 -1.17 10.01 -34.20
C GLN A 459 -2.51 10.54 -33.70
N VAL A 460 -3.26 11.17 -34.61
CA VAL A 460 -4.68 11.50 -34.44
C VAL A 460 -5.44 10.92 -35.64
N THR A 461 -6.51 10.18 -35.38
CA THR A 461 -7.29 9.51 -36.43
C THR A 461 -8.78 9.68 -36.15
N GLN A 462 -9.50 10.26 -37.10
CA GLN A 462 -10.96 10.33 -37.02
C GLN A 462 -11.55 8.92 -37.16
N LEU A 463 -12.40 8.53 -36.21
CA LEU A 463 -13.12 7.26 -36.27
C LEU A 463 -14.51 7.45 -36.90
N ASN A 464 -15.20 8.52 -36.53
CA ASN A 464 -16.49 8.91 -37.08
C ASN A 464 -16.76 10.41 -36.82
N ASN A 465 -17.99 10.87 -37.04
CA ASN A 465 -18.38 12.28 -36.93
C ASN A 465 -18.35 12.85 -35.49
N SER A 466 -18.20 12.02 -34.47
CA SER A 466 -18.22 12.43 -33.06
C SER A 466 -17.07 11.85 -32.23
N GLU A 467 -16.19 11.05 -32.84
CA GLU A 467 -15.14 10.32 -32.15
C GLU A 467 -13.80 10.39 -32.88
N VAL A 468 -12.75 10.63 -32.10
CA VAL A 468 -11.36 10.70 -32.57
C VAL A 468 -10.49 9.82 -31.68
N TYR A 469 -9.64 9.03 -32.33
CA TYR A 469 -8.60 8.26 -31.67
C TYR A 469 -7.30 9.05 -31.63
N VAL A 470 -6.73 9.23 -30.44
CA VAL A 470 -5.49 9.96 -30.19
C VAL A 470 -4.47 8.99 -29.60
N ARG A 471 -3.23 9.03 -30.07
CA ARG A 471 -2.10 8.26 -29.54
C ARG A 471 -0.91 9.16 -29.25
N TRP A 472 -0.24 8.84 -28.15
CA TRP A 472 0.90 9.60 -27.64
C TRP A 472 1.97 8.67 -27.05
N THR A 473 3.16 9.21 -26.82
CA THR A 473 4.22 8.54 -26.07
C THR A 473 3.89 8.54 -24.57
N PRO A 474 3.80 7.37 -23.93
CA PRO A 474 3.60 7.29 -22.48
C PRO A 474 4.70 8.03 -21.71
N GLN A 475 4.33 8.59 -20.56
CA GLN A 475 5.22 9.11 -19.53
C GLN A 475 5.75 7.94 -18.72
N ALA A 476 7.05 7.67 -18.76
CA ALA A 476 7.68 6.63 -17.94
C ALA A 476 8.54 7.19 -16.82
N GLU A 477 8.67 8.52 -16.72
CA GLU A 477 9.77 9.19 -15.99
C GLU A 477 9.26 10.21 -14.95
N ASP A 478 8.04 10.07 -14.44
CA ASP A 478 7.53 10.89 -13.35
C ASP A 478 6.98 10.00 -12.22
N ARG A 479 7.61 10.08 -11.05
CA ARG A 479 7.29 9.31 -9.84
C ARG A 479 5.92 9.67 -9.25
N ALA A 480 5.47 10.88 -9.53
CA ALA A 480 4.32 11.54 -8.96
C ALA A 480 3.09 11.53 -9.88
N PHE A 481 3.16 10.85 -11.02
CA PHE A 481 2.17 10.94 -12.08
C PHE A 481 0.74 10.68 -11.59
N ASP A 482 -0.17 11.63 -11.83
CA ASP A 482 -1.58 11.53 -11.43
C ASP A 482 -2.49 11.17 -12.61
N THR A 483 -2.37 11.89 -13.72
CA THR A 483 -3.23 11.68 -14.89
C THR A 483 -2.72 12.37 -16.15
N TYR A 484 -3.08 11.81 -17.30
CA TYR A 484 -3.08 12.55 -18.57
C TYR A 484 -4.23 13.56 -18.64
N LEU A 485 -3.99 14.66 -19.35
CA LEU A 485 -4.94 15.72 -19.69
C LEU A 485 -5.14 15.74 -21.21
N LEU A 486 -6.34 15.37 -21.69
CA LEU A 486 -6.63 15.31 -23.12
C LEU A 486 -7.25 16.63 -23.60
N TYR A 487 -6.45 17.51 -24.18
CA TYR A 487 -6.88 18.79 -24.71
C TYR A 487 -7.52 18.66 -26.09
N TYR A 488 -8.59 19.41 -26.33
CA TYR A 488 -9.22 19.49 -27.65
C TYR A 488 -9.85 20.87 -27.87
N ASP A 489 -9.75 21.42 -29.07
CA ASP A 489 -10.36 22.70 -29.42
C ASP A 489 -10.54 22.84 -30.94
N THR A 490 -11.36 23.79 -31.37
CA THR A 490 -11.47 24.23 -32.78
C THR A 490 -10.40 25.26 -33.17
N LEU A 491 -9.69 25.80 -32.17
CA LEU A 491 -8.50 26.65 -32.33
C LEU A 491 -7.23 25.86 -31.97
N GLU A 492 -6.05 26.39 -32.31
CA GLU A 492 -4.79 25.79 -31.84
C GLU A 492 -4.78 25.70 -30.31
N ILE A 493 -4.30 24.57 -29.79
CA ILE A 493 -4.32 24.29 -28.35
C ILE A 493 -3.42 25.26 -27.60
N SER A 494 -3.94 25.77 -26.47
CA SER A 494 -3.19 26.53 -25.48
C SER A 494 -3.47 26.01 -24.07
N GLU A 495 -2.79 26.57 -23.06
CA GLU A 495 -3.02 26.26 -21.65
C GLU A 495 -4.47 26.53 -21.19
N THR A 496 -5.21 27.40 -21.89
CA THR A 496 -6.61 27.71 -21.59
C THR A 496 -7.61 26.84 -22.33
N SER A 497 -7.15 25.96 -23.23
CA SER A 497 -8.04 25.06 -23.97
C SER A 497 -8.72 24.05 -23.03
N PRO A 498 -9.95 23.63 -23.34
CA PRO A 498 -10.62 22.63 -22.53
C PRO A 498 -9.92 21.27 -22.66
N TYR A 499 -9.95 20.51 -21.56
CA TYR A 499 -9.38 19.17 -21.51
C TYR A 499 -10.30 18.20 -20.78
N LEU A 500 -10.14 16.91 -21.11
CA LEU A 500 -10.75 15.80 -20.41
C LEU A 500 -9.73 15.13 -19.50
N THR A 501 -10.19 14.60 -18.37
CA THR A 501 -9.37 13.87 -17.39
C THR A 501 -9.97 12.51 -17.07
N ARG A 502 -9.27 11.74 -16.22
CA ARG A 502 -9.76 10.48 -15.65
C ARG A 502 -11.12 10.56 -14.94
N ALA A 503 -11.58 11.75 -14.57
CA ALA A 503 -12.92 11.95 -13.99
C ALA A 503 -14.05 11.77 -15.02
N THR A 504 -13.72 11.73 -16.31
CA THR A 504 -14.67 11.41 -17.38
C THR A 504 -14.94 9.91 -17.37
N SER A 505 -16.22 9.51 -17.36
CA SER A 505 -16.66 8.13 -17.07
C SER A 505 -16.06 7.02 -17.96
N TYR A 506 -15.55 7.35 -19.15
CA TYR A 506 -14.93 6.41 -20.08
C TYR A 506 -13.40 6.57 -20.19
N LEU A 507 -12.78 7.42 -19.37
CA LEU A 507 -11.35 7.77 -19.42
C LEU A 507 -10.61 7.42 -18.12
N SER A 508 -11.14 6.51 -17.31
CA SER A 508 -10.49 6.10 -16.06
C SER A 508 -9.05 5.63 -16.25
N ALA A 509 -8.72 5.03 -17.40
CA ALA A 509 -7.39 4.56 -17.77
C ALA A 509 -6.33 5.69 -17.85
N LEU A 510 -6.71 6.97 -17.97
CA LEU A 510 -5.74 8.07 -18.03
C LEU A 510 -4.89 8.25 -16.77
N ARG A 511 -5.23 7.55 -15.68
CA ARG A 511 -4.42 7.46 -14.46
C ARG A 511 -3.21 6.52 -14.62
N ASP A 512 -3.26 5.58 -15.54
CA ASP A 512 -2.14 4.65 -15.78
C ASP A 512 -1.14 5.35 -16.70
N TYR A 513 0.06 5.62 -16.18
CA TYR A 513 1.13 6.29 -16.92
C TYR A 513 1.56 5.51 -18.17
N HIS A 514 1.31 4.19 -18.25
CA HIS A 514 1.55 3.39 -19.46
C HIS A 514 0.52 3.63 -20.57
N THR A 515 -0.60 4.30 -20.29
CA THR A 515 -1.64 4.56 -21.29
C THR A 515 -1.07 5.40 -22.43
N ALA A 516 -1.11 4.84 -23.64
CA ALA A 516 -0.54 5.44 -24.85
C ALA A 516 -1.60 5.95 -25.85
N ALA A 517 -2.88 5.76 -25.57
CA ALA A 517 -3.95 6.10 -26.49
C ALA A 517 -5.32 6.19 -25.81
N SER A 518 -6.23 6.95 -26.42
CA SER A 518 -7.64 6.96 -26.04
C SER A 518 -8.55 7.42 -27.19
N VAL A 519 -9.86 7.18 -27.04
CA VAL A 519 -10.90 7.67 -27.94
C VAL A 519 -11.64 8.82 -27.26
N LEU A 520 -11.51 10.04 -27.80
CA LEU A 520 -12.33 11.18 -27.40
C LEU A 520 -13.70 11.05 -28.07
N LYS A 521 -14.76 11.24 -27.29
CA LYS A 521 -16.15 11.08 -27.74
C LYS A 521 -16.95 12.36 -27.56
N GLY A 522 -18.04 12.47 -28.30
CA GLY A 522 -19.00 13.57 -28.16
C GLY A 522 -18.55 14.88 -28.80
N LEU A 523 -17.62 14.82 -29.77
CA LEU A 523 -17.24 16.00 -30.55
C LEU A 523 -18.44 16.51 -31.35
N THR A 524 -18.61 17.82 -31.43
CA THR A 524 -19.72 18.44 -32.14
C THR A 524 -19.54 18.32 -33.65
N ARG A 525 -20.64 18.02 -34.35
CA ARG A 525 -20.66 17.96 -35.81
C ARG A 525 -20.57 19.38 -36.38
N GLY A 526 -19.68 19.60 -37.35
CA GLY A 526 -19.64 20.84 -38.14
C GLY A 526 -18.39 21.74 -38.09
N PRO A 527 -17.41 21.62 -37.17
CA PRO A 527 -16.15 22.34 -37.34
C PRO A 527 -15.32 21.69 -38.44
N GLU A 528 -14.72 22.51 -39.30
CA GLU A 528 -13.85 22.02 -40.38
C GLU A 528 -12.60 21.30 -39.83
N ARG A 529 -12.22 21.61 -38.58
CA ARG A 529 -11.01 21.11 -37.94
C ARG A 529 -11.13 21.08 -36.42
N TYR A 530 -10.54 20.05 -35.81
CA TYR A 530 -10.19 20.02 -34.40
C TYR A 530 -8.67 19.92 -34.23
N TYR A 531 -8.17 20.56 -33.18
CA TYR A 531 -6.83 20.41 -32.66
C TYR A 531 -6.86 19.57 -31.39
N PHE A 532 -5.82 18.78 -31.19
CA PHE A 532 -5.64 17.91 -30.03
C PHE A 532 -4.23 18.03 -29.49
N ALA A 533 -4.10 17.97 -28.18
CA ALA A 533 -2.83 17.80 -27.50
C ALA A 533 -3.05 16.95 -26.25
N VAL A 534 -1.96 16.39 -25.73
CA VAL A 534 -1.97 15.70 -24.45
C VAL A 534 -0.99 16.43 -23.54
N GLY A 535 -1.44 16.71 -22.33
CA GLY A 535 -0.58 17.09 -21.21
C GLY A 535 -0.67 16.07 -20.10
N SER A 536 -0.02 16.36 -18.99
CA SER A 536 0.08 15.50 -17.82
C SER A 536 0.09 16.35 -16.56
N ARG A 537 -0.29 15.73 -15.46
CA ARG A 537 -0.29 16.33 -14.13
C ARG A 537 0.15 15.29 -13.12
N ASP A 538 0.84 15.72 -12.09
CA ASP A 538 1.22 14.92 -10.93
C ASP A 538 0.22 15.07 -9.75
N ILE A 539 0.44 14.32 -8.66
CA ILE A 539 -0.42 14.36 -7.47
C ILE A 539 -0.27 15.66 -6.66
N TRP A 540 0.82 16.41 -6.85
CA TRP A 540 1.06 17.73 -6.24
C TRP A 540 0.46 18.90 -7.05
N GLY A 541 -0.11 18.62 -8.22
CA GLY A 541 -0.77 19.59 -9.08
C GLY A 541 0.14 20.32 -10.06
N ASN A 542 1.42 19.93 -10.19
CA ASN A 542 2.31 20.44 -11.21
C ASN A 542 1.84 19.94 -12.57
N THR A 543 1.48 20.86 -13.46
CA THR A 543 0.99 20.51 -14.80
C THR A 543 2.01 20.81 -15.85
N GLN A 544 2.24 19.84 -16.72
CA GLN A 544 2.97 20.08 -17.95
C GLN A 544 2.04 20.68 -19.00
N PRO A 545 2.36 21.85 -19.58
CA PRO A 545 1.56 22.44 -20.64
C PRO A 545 1.40 21.49 -21.84
N PRO A 546 0.27 21.59 -22.58
CA PRO A 546 0.02 20.78 -23.75
C PRO A 546 1.16 20.93 -24.77
N GLY A 547 1.64 19.80 -25.28
CA GLY A 547 2.67 19.76 -26.32
C GLY A 547 2.20 20.29 -27.69
N VAL A 548 2.94 19.93 -28.75
CA VAL A 548 2.59 20.34 -30.12
C VAL A 548 1.18 19.87 -30.49
N SER A 549 0.34 20.80 -30.93
CA SER A 549 -1.03 20.48 -31.33
C SER A 549 -1.08 19.75 -32.67
N TRP A 550 -1.92 18.71 -32.74
CA TRP A 550 -2.21 17.96 -33.97
C TRP A 550 -3.62 18.21 -34.44
N GLN A 551 -3.79 18.36 -35.74
CA GLN A 551 -5.08 18.62 -36.34
C GLN A 551 -5.67 17.39 -37.03
N VAL A 552 -6.98 17.20 -36.89
CA VAL A 552 -7.77 16.34 -37.76
C VAL A 552 -8.80 17.20 -38.49
N THR A 553 -8.87 17.04 -39.81
CA THR A 553 -9.90 17.69 -40.63
C THR A 553 -11.03 16.69 -40.81
N ASP A 554 -12.28 17.11 -40.59
CA ASP A 554 -13.45 16.25 -40.80
C ASP A 554 -13.41 15.71 -42.24
N GLY A 555 -13.20 14.40 -42.37
CA GLY A 555 -13.34 13.67 -43.62
C GLY A 555 -14.82 13.32 -43.79
N PRO A 556 -15.57 13.95 -44.70
CA PRO A 556 -17.03 13.89 -44.60
C PRO A 556 -17.56 12.57 -45.11
N VAL A 557 -18.06 11.78 -44.16
CA VAL A 557 -18.85 10.60 -44.43
C VAL A 557 -20.24 11.08 -44.83
N LEU A 558 -20.67 10.76 -46.07
CA LEU A 558 -22.06 10.96 -46.47
C LEU A 558 -22.94 9.99 -45.65
N ASP A 559 -23.81 10.53 -44.80
CA ASP A 559 -24.88 9.77 -44.14
C ASP A 559 -25.91 9.32 -45.19
N LEU A 560 -25.63 8.22 -45.88
CA LEU A 560 -26.46 7.69 -46.96
C LEU A 560 -27.61 6.84 -46.42
N THR A 561 -28.85 7.31 -46.62
CA THR A 561 -30.07 6.52 -46.43
C THR A 561 -30.57 6.03 -47.77
N VAL A 562 -30.91 4.73 -47.86
CA VAL A 562 -31.45 4.11 -49.06
C VAL A 562 -32.87 3.63 -48.77
N GLN A 563 -33.83 4.08 -49.58
CA GLN A 563 -35.23 3.66 -49.49
C GLN A 563 -35.69 3.08 -50.82
N VAL A 564 -36.37 1.93 -50.78
CA VAL A 564 -37.02 1.34 -51.96
C VAL A 564 -38.44 1.91 -52.05
N LEU A 565 -38.73 2.64 -53.13
CA LEU A 565 -40.03 3.26 -53.39
C LEU A 565 -40.80 2.44 -54.44
N GLY A 566 -41.36 1.30 -54.02
CA GLY A 566 -42.09 0.39 -54.91
C GLY A 566 -41.22 -0.67 -55.57
N THR A 567 -41.64 -1.22 -56.70
CA THR A 567 -40.97 -2.36 -57.36
C THR A 567 -39.85 -1.97 -58.31
N ASP A 568 -39.72 -0.69 -58.66
CA ASP A 568 -38.86 -0.22 -59.75
C ASP A 568 -38.11 1.07 -59.43
N THR A 569 -38.11 1.56 -58.19
CA THR A 569 -37.46 2.82 -57.83
C THR A 569 -36.71 2.72 -56.51
N ILE A 570 -35.46 3.19 -56.50
CA ILE A 570 -34.66 3.38 -55.28
C ILE A 570 -34.41 4.88 -55.10
N GLU A 571 -34.64 5.38 -53.90
CA GLU A 571 -34.29 6.73 -53.49
C GLU A 571 -33.07 6.69 -52.57
N PHE A 572 -32.07 7.47 -52.95
CA PHE A 572 -30.89 7.75 -52.13
C PHE A 572 -31.07 9.14 -51.54
N ASN A 573 -31.02 9.23 -50.21
CA ASN A 573 -31.02 10.48 -49.47
C ASN A 573 -29.72 10.58 -48.69
N TRP A 574 -29.11 11.76 -48.69
CA TRP A 574 -27.96 12.05 -47.84
C TRP A 574 -28.08 13.44 -47.24
N ILE A 575 -27.24 13.76 -46.27
CA ILE A 575 -27.20 15.10 -45.69
C ILE A 575 -26.25 15.97 -46.52
N SER A 576 -26.70 17.17 -46.92
CA SER A 576 -25.84 18.13 -47.63
C SER A 576 -24.90 18.84 -46.65
N HIS A 577 -23.64 19.06 -47.03
CA HIS A 577 -22.71 19.88 -46.25
C HIS A 577 -22.58 21.30 -46.82
N PRO A 578 -22.33 22.32 -45.98
CA PRO A 578 -21.93 23.65 -46.45
C PRO A 578 -20.67 23.54 -47.33
N GLY A 579 -20.69 24.16 -48.52
CA GLY A 579 -19.57 24.11 -49.47
C GLY A 579 -19.66 22.99 -50.53
N ASP A 580 -20.61 22.06 -50.40
CA ASP A 580 -20.88 21.10 -51.48
C ASP A 580 -21.47 21.84 -52.70
N SER A 581 -20.99 21.49 -53.90
CA SER A 581 -21.45 22.08 -55.17
C SER A 581 -22.35 21.13 -55.95
N ILE A 582 -21.88 19.89 -56.14
CA ILE A 582 -22.55 18.82 -56.87
C ILE A 582 -22.15 17.47 -56.26
N TYR A 583 -23.02 16.48 -56.42
CA TYR A 583 -22.79 15.09 -56.04
C TYR A 583 -22.72 14.24 -57.30
N ASN A 584 -21.62 13.52 -57.51
CA ASN A 584 -21.47 12.55 -58.58
C ASN A 584 -21.89 11.17 -58.08
N ILE A 585 -22.86 10.56 -58.76
CA ILE A 585 -23.33 9.21 -58.52
C ILE A 585 -22.67 8.32 -59.57
N TYR A 586 -22.08 7.22 -59.12
CA TYR A 586 -21.49 6.18 -59.96
C TYR A 586 -22.28 4.90 -59.79
N ARG A 587 -22.33 4.10 -60.84
CA ARG A 587 -23.03 2.82 -60.90
C ARG A 587 -22.08 1.70 -61.32
N GLN A 588 -22.27 0.54 -60.73
CA GLN A 588 -21.55 -0.69 -61.03
C GLN A 588 -22.56 -1.83 -61.17
N THR A 589 -22.53 -2.53 -62.31
CA THR A 589 -23.52 -3.58 -62.66
C THR A 589 -23.01 -5.00 -62.44
N SER A 590 -21.74 -5.16 -62.06
CA SER A 590 -21.12 -6.41 -61.65
C SER A 590 -20.01 -6.14 -60.62
N PRO A 591 -19.83 -6.97 -59.57
CA PRO A 591 -18.78 -6.78 -58.56
C PRO A 591 -17.37 -6.60 -59.12
N ASP A 592 -17.09 -7.16 -60.30
CA ASP A 592 -15.77 -7.14 -60.93
C ASP A 592 -15.59 -5.99 -61.95
N SER A 593 -16.60 -5.14 -62.13
CA SER A 593 -16.56 -4.00 -63.05
C SER A 593 -16.16 -2.70 -62.35
N ALA A 594 -15.54 -1.75 -63.05
CA ALA A 594 -15.27 -0.44 -62.46
C ALA A 594 -16.58 0.35 -62.24
N PHE A 595 -16.62 1.20 -61.21
CA PHE A 595 -17.68 2.19 -61.05
C PHE A 595 -17.62 3.19 -62.21
N VAL A 596 -18.72 3.30 -62.95
CA VAL A 596 -18.85 4.25 -64.06
C VAL A 596 -19.72 5.41 -63.60
N PHE A 597 -19.34 6.64 -63.98
CA PHE A 597 -20.17 7.82 -63.72
C PHE A 597 -21.58 7.61 -64.28
N PHE A 598 -22.58 7.86 -63.47
CA PHE A 598 -23.98 7.64 -63.80
C PHE A 598 -24.71 8.98 -63.98
N LEU A 599 -24.72 9.82 -62.95
CA LEU A 599 -25.34 11.16 -63.00
C LEU A 599 -24.70 12.09 -61.98
N ALA A 600 -24.94 13.40 -62.14
CA ALA A 600 -24.66 14.39 -61.12
C ALA A 600 -25.98 14.94 -60.55
N SER A 601 -25.99 15.28 -59.26
CA SER A 601 -27.11 15.90 -58.56
C SER A 601 -26.64 17.17 -57.86
N ASP A 602 -27.40 18.25 -57.97
CA ASP A 602 -27.23 19.49 -57.19
C ASP A 602 -28.03 19.47 -55.89
N THR A 603 -28.84 18.43 -55.68
CA THR A 603 -29.57 18.18 -54.43
C THR A 603 -29.02 16.96 -53.70
N ASN A 604 -29.37 16.84 -52.42
CA ASN A 604 -29.00 15.73 -51.55
C ASN A 604 -29.95 14.52 -51.62
N GLN A 605 -30.74 14.43 -52.69
CA GLN A 605 -31.70 13.36 -52.93
C GLN A 605 -31.68 12.97 -54.42
N VAL A 606 -31.57 11.67 -54.70
CA VAL A 606 -31.68 11.14 -56.07
C VAL A 606 -32.59 9.93 -56.10
N ARG A 607 -33.53 9.92 -57.04
CA ARG A 607 -34.35 8.77 -57.38
C ARG A 607 -33.82 8.10 -58.63
N ILE A 608 -33.58 6.79 -58.56
CA ILE A 608 -33.08 6.00 -59.67
C ILE A 608 -34.13 4.93 -60.00
N ALA A 609 -34.61 4.96 -61.24
CA ALA A 609 -35.44 3.89 -61.78
C ALA A 609 -34.58 2.64 -62.00
N VAL A 610 -35.02 1.52 -61.44
CA VAL A 610 -34.40 0.20 -61.59
C VAL A 610 -35.06 -0.48 -62.78
N THR A 611 -34.51 -0.26 -63.97
CA THR A 611 -35.07 -0.81 -65.23
C THR A 611 -34.49 -2.16 -65.63
N ASP A 612 -33.51 -2.69 -64.89
CA ASP A 612 -32.78 -3.91 -65.24
C ASP A 612 -33.14 -5.09 -64.33
N THR A 613 -33.31 -6.26 -64.93
CA THR A 613 -33.53 -7.58 -64.29
C THR A 613 -32.24 -8.16 -63.68
N LEU A 614 -31.23 -7.34 -63.43
CA LEU A 614 -29.95 -7.76 -62.87
C LEU A 614 -30.06 -7.90 -61.34
N GLU A 615 -29.61 -9.05 -60.81
CA GLU A 615 -29.81 -9.42 -59.40
C GLU A 615 -29.09 -8.50 -58.40
N ARG A 616 -28.06 -7.72 -58.79
CA ARG A 616 -27.35 -6.76 -57.92
C ARG A 616 -26.74 -5.58 -58.70
N VAL A 617 -27.06 -4.35 -58.30
CA VAL A 617 -26.44 -3.10 -58.80
C VAL A 617 -25.87 -2.35 -57.60
N PHE A 618 -24.62 -1.89 -57.70
CA PHE A 618 -23.95 -1.10 -56.65
C PHE A 618 -23.87 0.37 -57.05
N TYR A 619 -24.04 1.26 -56.08
CA TYR A 619 -23.94 2.71 -56.26
C TYR A 619 -22.88 3.29 -55.34
N ARG A 620 -22.16 4.29 -55.84
CA ARG A 620 -21.21 5.11 -55.07
C ARG A 620 -21.56 6.57 -55.26
N ILE A 621 -21.56 7.35 -54.21
CA ILE A 621 -21.81 8.80 -54.26
C ILE A 621 -20.54 9.52 -53.81
N SER A 622 -20.08 10.49 -54.59
CA SER A 622 -18.97 11.37 -54.22
C SER A 622 -19.39 12.82 -54.33
N ARG A 623 -19.07 13.64 -53.35
CA ARG A 623 -19.27 15.09 -53.41
C ARG A 623 -18.13 15.79 -54.17
N VAL A 624 -18.45 16.95 -54.72
CA VAL A 624 -17.49 17.90 -55.30
C VAL A 624 -17.59 19.18 -54.48
N LEU A 625 -16.49 19.56 -53.84
CA LEU A 625 -16.39 20.79 -53.06
C LEU A 625 -16.35 22.00 -54.01
N LYS A 626 -16.98 23.11 -53.63
CA LYS A 626 -16.73 24.40 -54.30
C LYS A 626 -15.23 24.73 -54.17
N PRO A 627 -14.56 25.13 -55.25
CA PRO A 627 -13.17 25.55 -55.20
C PRO A 627 -12.97 26.77 -54.29
#